data_AF-A0A818MJJ3-F1
#
_entry.id   AF-A0A818MJJ3-F1
#
_cell.length_a   1.000
_cell.length_b   1.000
_cell.length_c   1.000
_cell.angle_alpha   90.00
_cell.angle_beta   90.00
_cell.angle_gamma   90.00
#
_symmetry.space_group_name_H-M   'P 1'
#
loop_
_entity.id
_entity.type
_entity.pdbx_description
1 polymer ?
#
loop_
_entity_poly.entity_id
_entity_poly.type
_entity_poly.pdbx_seq_one_letter_code
_entity_poly.pdbx_strand_id
1 'polypeptide(L)'
;MNIYTRLEDLSNEIFFEIFDYFHALDIFTSFTSLNQRISSILQLIPLRIIISHNNCRRQIDFLSSYLTYHDDQVISLKIHDTILDYSSIINLLFSTEFLCSIVKC
;
A
#
# COMPACT_ATOMS: atom_id res chain seq x y z
N MET A 1 12.91 29.44 -15.96
CA MET A 1 11.81 29.18 -15.02
C MET A 1 11.07 27.98 -15.59
N ASN A 2 11.26 26.78 -15.01
CA ASN A 2 10.56 25.59 -15.52
C ASN A 2 9.09 25.71 -15.12
N ILE A 3 8.23 25.83 -16.12
CA ILE A 3 6.78 25.80 -15.92
C ILE A 3 6.42 24.32 -15.92
N TYR A 4 6.23 23.75 -14.74
CA TYR A 4 5.66 22.41 -14.60
C TYR A 4 4.23 22.47 -15.11
N THR A 5 3.96 21.85 -16.27
CA THR A 5 2.62 21.87 -16.89
C THR A 5 1.89 20.56 -16.66
N ARG A 6 2.61 19.52 -16.29
CA ARG A 6 2.07 18.19 -16.01
C ARG A 6 2.51 17.74 -14.63
N LEU A 7 1.68 16.91 -14.00
CA LEU A 7 2.01 16.28 -12.72
C LEU A 7 3.33 15.49 -12.84
N GLU A 8 3.52 14.80 -13.96
CA GLU A 8 4.73 14.04 -14.30
C GLU A 8 5.99 14.89 -14.53
N ASP A 9 5.91 16.22 -14.45
CA ASP A 9 7.09 17.07 -14.48
C ASP A 9 7.66 17.31 -13.06
N LEU A 10 6.89 17.04 -12.00
CA LEU A 10 7.32 17.21 -10.61
C LEU A 10 8.45 16.24 -10.25
N SER A 11 9.33 16.62 -9.30
CA SER A 11 10.42 15.76 -8.85
C SER A 11 9.93 14.57 -8.01
N ASN A 12 10.73 13.51 -7.89
CA ASN A 12 10.34 12.32 -7.12
C ASN A 12 10.14 12.65 -5.64
N GLU A 13 10.91 13.59 -5.09
CA GLU A 13 10.82 14.03 -3.70
C GLU A 13 9.44 14.59 -3.37
N ILE A 14 8.86 15.36 -4.28
CA ILE A 14 7.49 15.89 -4.12
C ILE A 14 6.47 14.75 -4.11
N PHE A 15 6.65 13.73 -4.95
CA PHE A 15 5.76 12.56 -4.92
C PHE A 15 5.88 11.77 -3.62
N PHE A 16 7.10 11.57 -3.13
CA PHE A 16 7.33 10.91 -1.84
C PHE A 16 6.62 11.67 -0.71
N GLU A 17 6.79 13.00 -0.67
CA GLU A 17 6.12 13.84 0.33
C GLU A 17 4.60 13.77 0.20
N ILE A 18 4.04 13.82 -1.02
CA ILE A 18 2.60 13.68 -1.26
C ILE A 18 2.12 12.32 -0.73
N PHE A 19 2.78 11.23 -1.11
CA PHE A 19 2.37 9.87 -0.76
C PHE A 19 2.44 9.59 0.74
N ASP A 20 3.32 10.26 1.50
CA ASP A 20 3.36 10.15 2.96
C ASP A 20 2.06 10.57 3.66
N TYR A 21 1.23 11.41 3.02
CA TYR A 21 -0.06 11.82 3.55
C TYR A 21 -1.22 10.87 3.22
N PHE A 22 -1.03 9.94 2.28
CA PHE A 22 -2.11 9.06 1.83
C PHE A 22 -2.01 7.67 2.44
N HIS A 23 -3.17 7.04 2.58
CA HIS A 23 -3.21 5.63 2.92
C HIS A 23 -2.78 4.80 1.71
N ALA A 24 -2.01 3.72 1.92
CA ALA A 24 -1.50 2.89 0.81
C ALA A 24 -2.60 2.41 -0.15
N LEU A 25 -3.79 2.06 0.36
CA LEU A 25 -4.93 1.67 -0.49
C LEU A 25 -5.39 2.78 -1.44
N ASP A 26 -5.43 4.02 -0.96
CA ASP A 26 -5.84 5.18 -1.78
C ASP A 26 -4.78 5.44 -2.85
N ILE A 27 -3.50 5.29 -2.48
CA ILE A 27 -2.38 5.38 -3.40
C ILE A 27 -2.52 4.33 -4.50
N PHE A 28 -2.81 3.06 -4.15
CA PHE A 28 -2.89 2.02 -5.17
C PHE A 28 -4.07 2.15 -6.10
N THR A 29 -5.24 2.32 -5.52
CA THR A 29 -6.47 2.45 -6.32
C THR A 29 -6.41 3.64 -7.27
N SER A 30 -5.68 4.71 -6.91
CA SER A 30 -5.63 5.94 -7.69
C SER A 30 -4.39 6.07 -8.59
N PHE A 31 -3.22 5.57 -8.16
CA PHE A 31 -1.93 5.91 -8.79
C PHE A 31 -1.21 4.75 -9.49
N THR A 32 -1.50 3.48 -9.19
CA THR A 32 -0.72 2.37 -9.80
C THR A 32 -0.90 2.26 -11.31
N SER A 33 -2.05 2.70 -11.82
CA SER A 33 -2.41 2.64 -13.24
C SER A 33 -2.34 3.99 -13.95
N LEU A 34 -1.80 5.03 -13.29
CA LEU A 34 -1.81 6.40 -13.81
C LEU A 34 -0.81 6.57 -14.95
N ASN A 35 0.45 6.24 -14.72
CA ASN A 35 1.49 6.12 -15.74
C ASN A 35 2.70 5.34 -15.18
N GLN A 36 3.56 4.86 -16.08
CA GLN A 36 4.73 4.04 -15.74
C GLN A 36 5.70 4.73 -14.76
N ARG A 37 5.88 6.06 -14.87
CA ARG A 37 6.76 6.80 -13.97
C ARG A 37 6.23 6.75 -12.54
N ILE A 38 4.94 7.03 -12.34
CA ILE A 38 4.30 6.96 -11.03
C ILE A 38 4.34 5.53 -10.49
N SER A 39 4.03 4.52 -11.30
CA SER A 39 4.15 3.11 -10.88
C SER A 39 5.56 2.77 -10.39
N SER A 40 6.60 3.29 -11.07
CA SER A 40 8.00 3.09 -10.67
C SER A 40 8.34 3.81 -9.35
N ILE A 41 7.78 5.01 -9.11
CA ILE A 41 7.95 5.74 -7.84
C ILE A 41 7.31 4.98 -6.69
N LEU A 42 6.13 4.37 -6.89
CA LEU A 42 5.42 3.61 -5.87
C LEU A 42 6.19 2.38 -5.39
N GLN A 43 6.98 1.75 -6.27
CA GLN A 43 7.86 0.64 -5.91
C GLN A 43 9.01 1.05 -4.97
N LEU A 44 9.40 2.33 -4.97
CA LEU A 44 10.52 2.84 -4.18
C LEU A 44 10.13 3.23 -2.75
N ILE A 45 8.84 3.37 -2.46
CA ILE A 45 8.38 3.82 -1.14
C ILE A 45 7.89 2.66 -0.28
N PRO A 46 8.18 2.67 1.04
CA PRO A 46 7.56 1.75 1.96
C PRO A 46 6.07 2.08 2.12
N LEU A 47 5.22 1.09 1.89
CA LEU A 47 3.78 1.31 1.87
C LEU A 47 3.21 1.30 3.27
N ARG A 48 2.63 2.41 3.69
CA ARG A 48 1.98 2.49 4.98
C ARG A 48 0.54 2.00 4.90
N ILE A 49 0.32 0.79 5.40
CA ILE A 49 -0.99 0.15 5.43
C ILE A 49 -1.53 0.23 6.86
N ILE A 50 -2.69 0.84 7.01
CA ILE A 50 -3.42 0.90 8.28
C ILE A 50 -4.66 0.00 8.16
N ILE A 51 -4.59 -1.16 8.81
CA ILE A 51 -5.74 -2.05 8.90
C ILE A 51 -6.71 -1.50 9.94
N SER A 52 -7.89 -1.13 9.46
CA SER A 52 -9.03 -0.72 10.29
C SER A 52 -9.90 -1.95 10.58
N HIS A 53 -10.39 -2.07 11.82
CA HIS A 53 -11.25 -3.20 12.21
C HIS A 53 -12.45 -3.39 11.26
N ASN A 54 -13.13 -2.29 10.91
CA ASN A 54 -14.37 -2.33 10.13
C ASN A 54 -14.18 -2.79 8.69
N ASN A 55 -12.96 -2.71 8.15
CA ASN A 55 -12.66 -3.11 6.76
C ASN A 55 -11.53 -4.15 6.67
N CYS A 56 -11.11 -4.73 7.80
CA CYS A 56 -9.91 -5.55 7.92
C CYS A 56 -9.78 -6.61 6.82
N ARG A 57 -10.86 -7.37 6.58
CA ARG A 57 -10.88 -8.41 5.54
C ARG A 57 -10.67 -7.88 4.13
N ARG A 58 -11.41 -6.84 3.74
CA ARG A 58 -11.27 -6.26 2.39
C ARG A 58 -9.87 -5.66 2.18
N GLN A 59 -9.31 -5.04 3.22
CA GLN A 59 -7.96 -4.49 3.15
C GLN A 59 -6.93 -5.60 2.99
N ILE A 60 -7.05 -6.69 3.74
CA ILE A 60 -6.17 -7.86 3.64
C ILE A 60 -6.31 -8.54 2.26
N ASP A 61 -7.52 -8.80 1.78
CA ASP A 61 -7.76 -9.44 0.47
C ASP A 61 -7.15 -8.62 -0.68
N PHE A 62 -7.32 -7.28 -0.63
CA PHE A 62 -6.70 -6.38 -1.59
C PHE A 62 -5.18 -6.46 -1.55
N LEU A 63 -4.59 -6.43 -0.35
CA LEU A 63 -3.14 -6.47 -0.18
C LEU A 63 -2.55 -7.80 -0.64
N SER A 64 -3.17 -8.93 -0.30
CA SER A 64 -2.77 -10.25 -0.78
C SER A 64 -2.75 -10.28 -2.31
N SER A 65 -3.81 -9.76 -2.94
CA SER A 65 -3.92 -9.68 -4.40
C SER A 65 -2.81 -8.81 -4.98
N TYR A 66 -2.57 -7.63 -4.40
CA TYR A 66 -1.55 -6.69 -4.85
C TYR A 66 -0.13 -7.26 -4.74
N LEU A 67 0.24 -7.75 -3.56
CA LEU A 67 1.59 -8.28 -3.28
C LEU A 67 1.89 -9.53 -4.11
N THR A 68 0.88 -10.29 -4.53
CA THR A 68 1.08 -11.42 -5.45
C THR A 68 1.65 -10.99 -6.81
N TYR A 69 1.43 -9.75 -7.23
CA TYR A 69 1.96 -9.19 -8.48
C TYR A 69 3.14 -8.22 -8.28
N HIS A 70 3.48 -7.91 -7.03
CA HIS A 70 4.48 -6.91 -6.64
C HIS A 70 5.32 -7.47 -5.47
N ASP A 71 6.09 -8.50 -5.77
CA ASP A 71 6.89 -9.26 -4.80
C ASP A 71 8.12 -8.49 -4.27
N ASP A 72 8.53 -7.43 -4.96
CA ASP A 72 9.63 -6.54 -4.57
C ASP A 72 9.22 -5.40 -3.62
N GLN A 73 7.92 -5.30 -3.34
CA GLN A 73 7.35 -4.15 -2.66
C GLN A 73 7.52 -4.19 -1.13
N VAL A 74 8.12 -3.14 -0.58
CA VAL A 74 8.25 -2.97 0.88
C VAL A 74 6.95 -2.48 1.50
N ILE A 75 6.42 -3.22 2.48
CA ILE A 75 5.21 -2.86 3.26
C ILE A 75 5.52 -2.54 4.72
N SER A 76 4.85 -1.51 5.25
CA SER A 76 4.80 -1.16 6.67
C SER A 76 3.37 -1.29 7.16
N LEU A 77 3.12 -2.32 7.97
CA LEU A 77 1.80 -2.67 8.45
C LEU A 77 1.55 -2.10 9.84
N LYS A 78 0.46 -1.34 10.01
CA LYS A 78 -0.04 -0.88 11.31
C LYS A 78 -1.49 -1.30 11.48
N ILE A 79 -1.84 -1.83 12.65
CA ILE A 79 -3.21 -2.20 13.00
C ILE A 79 -3.75 -1.08 13.90
N HIS A 80 -4.92 -0.51 13.55
CA HIS A 80 -5.51 0.59 14.31
C HIS A 80 -6.51 0.05 15.32
N ASP A 81 -6.12 0.15 16.59
CA ASP A 81 -6.82 -0.43 17.74
C ASP A 81 -7.81 0.59 18.30
N THR A 82 -9.10 0.37 18.10
CA THR A 82 -10.09 1.02 18.97
C THR A 82 -10.90 0.03 19.79
N ILE A 83 -11.04 -1.22 19.34
CA ILE A 83 -11.74 -2.30 20.04
C ILE A 83 -11.19 -3.60 19.47
N LEU A 84 -10.35 -4.38 20.17
CA LEU A 84 -9.74 -5.59 19.58
C LEU A 84 -10.09 -6.90 20.25
N ASP A 85 -10.61 -7.80 19.42
CA ASP A 85 -10.26 -9.22 19.43
C ASP A 85 -9.06 -9.45 18.49
N TYR A 86 -7.84 -9.30 19.02
CA TYR A 86 -6.58 -9.54 18.29
C TYR A 86 -6.54 -10.93 17.65
N SER A 87 -7.22 -11.92 18.24
CA SER A 87 -7.18 -13.29 17.74
C SER A 87 -7.83 -13.39 16.36
N SER A 88 -8.90 -12.63 16.09
CA SER A 88 -9.57 -12.60 14.79
C SER A 88 -8.70 -11.98 13.70
N ILE A 89 -7.96 -10.90 14.00
CA ILE A 89 -7.07 -10.25 13.02
C ILE A 89 -5.84 -11.12 12.75
N ILE A 90 -5.24 -11.69 13.79
CA ILE A 90 -4.15 -12.66 13.64
C ILE A 90 -4.66 -13.84 12.82
N ASN A 91 -5.80 -14.42 13.14
CA ASN A 91 -6.35 -15.52 12.35
C ASN A 91 -6.57 -15.14 10.88
N LEU A 92 -6.91 -13.88 10.57
CA LEU A 92 -7.06 -13.41 9.19
C LEU A 92 -5.72 -13.21 8.47
N LEU A 93 -4.73 -12.63 9.15
CA LEU A 93 -3.37 -12.45 8.62
C LEU A 93 -2.69 -13.81 8.40
N PHE A 94 -2.97 -14.76 9.29
CA PHE A 94 -2.39 -16.11 9.31
C PHE A 94 -3.27 -17.16 8.63
N SER A 95 -4.47 -16.82 8.14
CA SER A 95 -5.26 -17.67 7.23
C SER A 95 -4.66 -17.61 5.82
N THR A 96 -3.44 -18.12 5.72
CA THR A 96 -2.77 -18.72 4.56
C THR A 96 -2.54 -17.90 3.29
N GLU A 97 -3.44 -17.04 2.81
CA GLU A 97 -3.22 -16.32 1.54
C GLU A 97 -2.29 -15.11 1.71
N PHE A 98 -2.55 -14.25 2.69
CA PHE A 98 -1.75 -13.04 2.92
C PHE A 98 -0.30 -13.36 3.30
N LEU A 99 -0.08 -14.30 4.21
CA LEU A 99 1.27 -14.77 4.55
C LEU A 99 1.97 -15.44 3.37
N CYS A 100 1.26 -16.22 2.55
CA CYS A 100 1.88 -16.76 1.35
C CYS A 100 2.32 -15.66 0.39
N SER A 101 1.57 -14.56 0.28
CA SER A 101 1.97 -13.40 -0.51
C SER A 101 3.16 -12.64 0.08
N ILE A 102 3.33 -12.63 1.41
CA ILE A 102 4.50 -12.02 2.07
C ILE A 102 5.75 -12.90 2.01
N VAL A 103 5.59 -14.22 2.19
CA VAL A 103 6.70 -15.18 2.32
C VAL A 103 7.23 -15.65 0.97
N LYS A 104 6.47 -15.46 -0.13
CA LYS A 104 6.95 -15.77 -1.49
C LYS A 104 7.89 -14.72 -2.08
N CYS A 105 8.09 -13.60 -1.40
CA CYS A 105 9.09 -12.57 -1.69
C CYS A 105 10.52 -13.04 -1.34
#